data_AF-A0A3Q7IV77-F1
#
_entry.id   AF-A0A3Q7IV77-F1
#
_cell.length_a   1.000
_cell.length_b   1.000
_cell.length_c   1.000
_cell.angle_alpha   90.00
_cell.angle_beta   90.00
_cell.angle_gamma   90.00
#
_symmetry.space_group_name_H-M   'P 1'
#
loop_
_entity.id
_entity.type
_entity.pdbx_description
1 polymer ?
#
loop_
_entity_poly.entity_id
_entity_poly.type
_entity_poly.pdbx_seq_one_letter_code
_entity_poly.pdbx_strand_id
1 'polypeptide(L)'
;MFDFDVKGGKDGNPPEVATIFFETRKKDNKLVEPEAIEKNMCAQLEEMVQADPSLPIIEIVEKCCGPQTLSHVFGIGGGLKAKDLKGGTSSKAELLSALRSIREDIKFLNEENKILNEENKSLNDRLFMDVSENHMKKSKLLSFCPTFAHLL
;
A
#
# COMPACT_ATOMS: atom_id res chain seq x y z
N MET A 1 4.76 -19.39 -33.33
CA MET A 1 4.78 -18.10 -34.04
C MET A 1 3.39 -17.90 -34.59
N PHE A 2 2.53 -17.14 -33.91
CA PHE A 2 1.24 -16.75 -34.48
C PHE A 2 1.53 -15.53 -35.34
N ASP A 3 1.45 -15.68 -36.66
CA ASP A 3 1.53 -14.54 -37.58
C ASP A 3 0.31 -13.66 -37.30
N PHE A 4 0.55 -12.60 -36.54
CA PHE A 4 -0.37 -11.50 -36.44
C PHE A 4 -0.29 -10.79 -37.78
N ASP A 5 -1.13 -11.20 -38.73
CA ASP A 5 -1.42 -10.39 -39.91
C ASP A 5 -2.22 -9.18 -39.39
N VAL A 6 -1.54 -8.26 -38.69
CA VAL A 6 -2.01 -6.89 -38.50
C VAL A 6 -1.95 -6.29 -39.91
N LYS A 7 -2.87 -6.72 -40.78
CA LYS A 7 -3.31 -5.94 -41.92
C LYS A 7 -3.87 -4.68 -41.29
N GLY A 8 -2.99 -3.70 -41.05
CA GLY A 8 -3.40 -2.33 -40.78
C GLY A 8 -4.51 -2.06 -41.77
N GLY A 9 -5.70 -1.74 -41.25
CA GLY A 9 -6.90 -1.62 -42.06
C GLY A 9 -6.59 -0.78 -43.29
N LYS A 10 -7.31 -1.03 -44.40
CA LYS A 10 -7.14 -0.38 -45.71
C LYS A 10 -6.94 1.15 -45.68
N ASP A 11 -7.24 1.79 -44.56
CA ASP A 11 -7.32 3.23 -44.36
C ASP A 11 -6.29 3.78 -43.36
N GLY A 12 -5.37 2.94 -42.84
CA GLY A 12 -4.30 3.38 -41.92
C GLY A 12 -4.74 3.74 -40.50
N ASN A 13 -6.01 3.49 -40.14
CA ASN A 13 -6.50 3.71 -38.79
C ASN A 13 -6.24 2.48 -37.90
N PRO A 14 -5.71 2.65 -36.68
CA PRO A 14 -5.53 1.56 -35.74
C PRO A 14 -6.91 0.98 -35.36
N PRO A 15 -7.06 -0.36 -35.30
CA PRO A 15 -8.30 -0.98 -34.85
C PRO A 15 -8.67 -0.50 -33.44
N GLU A 16 -9.96 -0.29 -33.20
CA GLU A 16 -10.47 0.07 -31.87
C GLU A 16 -10.05 -1.00 -30.84
N VAL A 17 -9.72 -0.58 -29.62
CA VAL A 17 -9.24 -1.47 -28.55
C VAL A 17 -10.20 -2.63 -28.30
N ALA A 18 -11.51 -2.38 -28.40
CA ALA A 18 -12.54 -3.42 -28.29
C ALA A 18 -12.39 -4.48 -29.40
N THR A 19 -12.12 -4.06 -30.63
CA THR A 19 -11.91 -4.96 -31.78
C THR A 19 -10.66 -5.82 -31.59
N ILE A 20 -9.56 -5.23 -31.13
CA ILE A 20 -8.32 -5.97 -30.82
C ILE A 20 -8.57 -7.00 -29.71
N PHE A 21 -9.29 -6.59 -28.65
CA PHE A 21 -9.65 -7.49 -27.56
C PHE A 21 -10.53 -8.65 -28.03
N PHE A 22 -11.53 -8.38 -28.88
CA PHE A 22 -12.40 -9.43 -29.41
C PHE A 22 -11.67 -10.39 -30.34
N GLU A 23 -10.80 -9.90 -31.23
CA GLU A 23 -10.04 -10.77 -32.15
C GLU A 23 -9.04 -11.67 -31.41
N THR A 24 -8.33 -11.13 -30.42
CA THR A 24 -7.36 -11.90 -29.61
C THR A 24 -8.02 -12.94 -28.71
N ARG A 25 -9.34 -12.84 -28.46
CA ARG A 25 -10.11 -13.75 -27.59
C ARG A 25 -11.06 -14.69 -28.34
N LYS A 26 -11.17 -14.58 -29.67
CA LYS A 26 -11.99 -15.49 -30.48
C LYS A 26 -11.29 -16.83 -30.68
N LYS A 27 -12.00 -17.93 -30.41
CA LYS A 27 -11.62 -19.28 -30.84
C LYS A 27 -12.76 -19.82 -31.71
N ASP A 28 -12.45 -20.27 -32.92
CA ASP A 28 -13.43 -20.80 -33.89
C ASP A 28 -14.59 -19.83 -34.19
N ASN A 29 -14.31 -18.53 -34.32
CA ASN A 29 -15.26 -17.45 -34.57
C ASN A 29 -16.30 -17.21 -33.46
N LYS A 30 -16.15 -17.85 -32.29
CA LYS A 30 -16.98 -17.61 -31.10
C LYS A 30 -16.14 -17.03 -29.98
N LEU A 31 -16.71 -16.09 -29.24
CA LEU A 31 -16.15 -15.67 -27.96
C LEU A 31 -16.44 -16.76 -26.96
N VAL A 32 -15.39 -17.35 -26.41
CA VAL A 32 -15.55 -18.27 -25.30
C VAL A 32 -15.70 -17.41 -24.06
N GLU A 33 -16.79 -17.60 -23.31
CA GLU A 33 -17.03 -16.89 -22.06
C GLU A 33 -15.80 -17.04 -21.15
N PRO A 34 -15.22 -15.94 -20.65
CA PRO A 34 -14.00 -15.99 -19.85
C PRO A 34 -14.16 -16.86 -18.60
N GLU A 35 -15.38 -16.92 -18.05
CA GLU A 35 -15.74 -17.77 -16.91
C GLU A 35 -15.70 -19.27 -17.27
N ALA A 36 -16.05 -19.63 -18.51
CA ALA A 36 -15.96 -21.02 -18.97
C ALA A 36 -14.51 -21.44 -19.24
N ILE A 37 -13.67 -20.51 -19.75
CA ILE A 37 -12.22 -20.76 -19.91
C ILE A 37 -11.58 -20.94 -18.54
N GLU A 38 -11.83 -20.02 -17.61
CA GLU A 38 -11.29 -20.04 -16.25
C GLU A 38 -11.67 -21.34 -15.54
N LYS A 39 -12.96 -21.70 -15.55
CA LYS A 39 -13.44 -22.93 -14.91
C LYS A 39 -12.83 -24.19 -15.52
N ASN A 40 -12.72 -24.25 -16.85
CA ASN A 40 -12.17 -25.43 -17.53
C ASN A 40 -10.64 -25.55 -17.33
N MET A 41 -9.91 -24.44 -17.24
CA MET A 41 -8.47 -24.45 -16.98
C MET A 41 -8.16 -24.76 -15.52
N CYS A 42 -8.91 -24.18 -14.57
CA CYS A 42 -8.76 -24.51 -13.15
C CYS A 42 -9.02 -25.99 -12.88
N ALA A 43 -10.06 -26.58 -13.48
CA ALA A 43 -10.34 -28.01 -13.34
C ALA A 43 -9.20 -28.90 -13.88
N GLN A 44 -8.60 -28.53 -15.02
CA GLN A 44 -7.46 -29.26 -15.58
C GLN A 44 -6.20 -29.14 -14.70
N LEU A 45 -5.95 -27.96 -14.12
CA LEU A 45 -4.84 -27.75 -13.20
C LEU A 45 -5.02 -28.58 -11.92
N GLU A 46 -6.22 -28.57 -11.34
CA GLU A 46 -6.56 -29.38 -10.17
C GLU A 46 -6.37 -30.88 -10.45
N GLU A 47 -6.84 -31.38 -11.60
CA GLU A 47 -6.65 -32.77 -12.01
C GLU A 47 -5.17 -33.15 -12.12
N MET A 48 -4.34 -32.31 -12.74
CA MET A 48 -2.91 -32.58 -12.90
C MET A 48 -2.15 -32.56 -11.57
N VAL A 49 -2.50 -31.65 -10.66
CA VAL A 49 -1.92 -31.60 -9.31
C VAL A 49 -2.30 -32.83 -8.49
N GLN A 50 -3.53 -33.34 -8.65
CA GLN A 50 -3.96 -34.57 -7.97
C GLN A 50 -3.33 -35.83 -8.57
N ALA A 51 -3.16 -35.88 -9.88
CA ALA A 51 -2.58 -37.03 -10.57
C ALA A 51 -1.09 -37.20 -10.25
N ASP A 52 -0.33 -36.11 -10.15
CA ASP A 52 1.07 -36.12 -9.77
C ASP A 52 1.45 -34.84 -9.01
N PRO A 53 1.43 -34.88 -7.67
CA PRO A 53 1.76 -33.73 -6.83
C PRO A 53 3.26 -33.41 -6.80
N SER A 54 4.12 -34.25 -7.39
CA SER A 54 5.57 -34.05 -7.43
C SER A 54 6.03 -33.23 -8.64
N LEU A 55 5.16 -33.04 -9.63
CA LEU A 55 5.43 -32.19 -10.79
C LEU A 55 5.66 -30.74 -10.37
N PRO A 56 6.68 -30.06 -10.91
CA PRO A 56 6.86 -28.65 -10.68
C PRO A 56 5.71 -27.86 -11.30
N ILE A 57 5.20 -26.87 -10.55
CA ILE A 57 4.03 -26.06 -10.91
C ILE A 57 4.17 -25.45 -12.32
N ILE A 58 5.39 -25.06 -12.71
CA ILE A 58 5.64 -24.49 -14.04
C ILE A 58 5.30 -25.47 -15.17
N GLU A 59 5.62 -26.76 -15.04
CA GLU A 59 5.30 -27.77 -16.06
C GLU A 59 3.79 -28.02 -16.14
N ILE A 60 3.09 -28.00 -15.00
CA ILE A 60 1.64 -28.13 -14.93
C ILE A 60 0.97 -26.95 -15.66
N VAL A 61 1.45 -25.73 -15.41
CA VAL A 61 0.95 -24.52 -16.06
C VAL A 61 1.26 -24.51 -17.56
N GLU A 62 2.46 -24.92 -17.96
CA GLU A 62 2.85 -24.96 -19.38
C GLU A 62 2.06 -25.99 -20.19
N LYS A 63 1.65 -27.12 -19.58
CA LYS A 63 0.75 -28.09 -20.23
C LYS A 63 -0.63 -27.49 -20.53
N CYS A 64 -1.17 -26.67 -19.63
CA CYS A 64 -2.49 -26.06 -19.79
C CYS A 64 -2.48 -24.77 -20.63
N CYS A 65 -1.45 -23.94 -20.45
CA CYS A 65 -1.38 -22.57 -20.97
C CYS A 65 -0.38 -22.42 -22.13
N GLY A 66 0.38 -23.47 -22.45
CA GLY A 66 1.52 -23.41 -23.36
C GLY A 66 2.79 -22.83 -22.70
N PRO A 67 3.94 -22.88 -23.41
CA PRO A 67 5.23 -22.41 -22.90
C PRO A 67 5.15 -21.00 -22.32
N GLN A 68 5.58 -20.82 -21.07
CA GLN A 68 5.59 -19.51 -20.41
C GLN A 68 6.95 -18.86 -20.61
N THR A 69 6.99 -17.67 -21.22
CA THR A 69 8.23 -16.89 -21.29
C THR A 69 8.25 -15.90 -20.12
N LEU A 70 9.40 -15.71 -19.47
CA LEU A 70 9.55 -14.74 -18.35
C LEU A 70 9.17 -13.30 -18.74
N SER A 71 9.12 -12.98 -20.04
CA SER A 71 8.64 -11.71 -20.58
C SER A 71 7.12 -11.60 -20.72
N HIS A 72 6.39 -12.72 -20.68
CA HIS A 72 4.94 -12.78 -20.87
C HIS A 72 4.31 -13.71 -19.84
N VAL A 73 3.93 -13.13 -18.70
CA VAL A 73 3.15 -13.84 -17.67
C VAL A 73 1.68 -13.87 -18.10
N PHE A 74 1.13 -15.05 -18.33
CA PHE A 74 -0.32 -15.23 -18.48
C PHE A 74 -0.97 -15.16 -17.09
N GLY A 75 -1.28 -13.93 -16.63
CA GLY A 75 -2.03 -13.73 -15.40
C GLY A 75 -3.54 -13.72 -15.69
N ILE A 76 -4.26 -14.76 -15.27
CA ILE A 76 -5.72 -14.64 -15.05
C ILE A 76 -5.92 -13.92 -13.72
N GLY A 77 -5.72 -12.60 -13.74
CA GLY A 77 -6.15 -11.73 -12.66
C GLY A 77 -7.56 -11.25 -12.97
N GLY A 78 -8.53 -11.60 -12.12
CA GLY A 78 -9.81 -10.91 -12.09
C GLY A 78 -9.55 -9.44 -11.78
N GLY A 79 -9.49 -8.60 -12.81
CA GLY A 79 -9.31 -7.16 -12.64
C GLY A 79 -10.32 -6.62 -11.63
N LEU A 80 -9.88 -5.65 -10.83
CA LEU A 80 -10.71 -4.93 -9.85
C LEU A 80 -12.09 -4.67 -10.46
N LYS A 81 -13.12 -5.34 -9.94
CA LYS A 81 -14.47 -5.21 -10.49
C LYS A 81 -14.98 -3.82 -10.10
N ALA A 82 -15.85 -3.22 -10.90
CA ALA A 82 -16.45 -1.91 -10.57
C ALA A 82 -17.17 -1.91 -9.21
N LYS A 83 -17.56 -3.08 -8.69
CA LYS A 83 -18.09 -3.25 -7.32
C LYS A 83 -17.03 -3.09 -6.21
N ASP A 84 -15.78 -3.40 -6.51
CA ASP A 84 -14.65 -3.25 -5.58
C ASP A 84 -14.21 -1.77 -5.49
N LEU A 85 -14.68 -0.94 -6.44
CA LEU A 85 -14.57 0.52 -6.45
C LEU A 85 -15.75 1.22 -5.73
N LYS A 86 -16.76 0.50 -5.20
CA LYS A 86 -17.92 1.08 -4.48
C LYS A 86 -17.60 1.49 -3.03
N GLY A 87 -16.43 2.07 -2.78
CA GLY A 87 -16.27 2.95 -1.62
C GLY A 87 -16.99 4.27 -1.91
N GLY A 88 -17.58 4.91 -0.90
CA GLY A 88 -18.23 6.21 -1.05
C GLY A 88 -17.28 7.19 -1.75
N THR A 89 -17.60 7.55 -2.99
CA THR A 89 -16.70 8.35 -3.83
C THR A 89 -16.74 9.78 -3.32
N SER A 90 -15.86 10.12 -2.38
CA SER A 90 -15.57 11.51 -2.14
C SER A 90 -15.08 12.11 -3.45
N SER A 91 -15.66 13.23 -3.84
CA SER A 91 -15.31 13.88 -5.10
C SER A 91 -13.83 14.29 -5.05
N LYS A 92 -13.18 14.37 -6.22
CA LYS A 92 -11.80 14.87 -6.32
C LYS A 92 -11.62 16.23 -5.62
N ALA A 93 -12.64 17.08 -5.64
CA ALA A 93 -12.62 18.38 -4.98
C ALA A 93 -12.65 18.28 -3.45
N GLU A 94 -13.49 17.41 -2.89
CA GLU A 94 -13.55 17.13 -1.45
C GLU A 94 -12.24 16.55 -0.94
N LEU A 95 -11.66 15.59 -1.66
CA LEU A 95 -10.36 15.01 -1.32
C LEU A 95 -9.25 16.07 -1.31
N LEU A 96 -9.22 16.97 -2.31
CA LEU A 96 -8.25 18.06 -2.35
C LEU A 96 -8.45 19.07 -1.22
N SER A 97 -9.70 19.34 -0.85
CA SER A 97 -10.02 20.21 0.29
C SER A 97 -9.55 19.60 1.62
N ALA A 98 -9.88 18.33 1.86
CA ALA A 98 -9.44 17.59 3.04
C ALA A 98 -7.91 17.53 3.13
N LEU A 99 -7.22 17.29 2.02
CA LEU A 99 -5.76 17.22 1.99
C LEU A 99 -5.11 18.57 2.32
N ARG A 100 -5.70 19.69 1.89
CA ARG A 100 -5.24 21.04 2.28
C ARG A 100 -5.47 21.31 3.76
N SER A 101 -6.66 20.99 4.27
CA SER A 101 -7.00 21.15 5.69
C SER A 101 -6.02 20.37 6.57
N ILE A 102 -5.80 19.08 6.27
CA ILE A 102 -4.87 18.23 7.01
C ILE A 102 -3.44 18.79 6.97
N ARG A 103 -3.02 19.36 5.83
CA ARG A 103 -1.69 19.97 5.72
C ARG A 103 -1.54 21.22 6.60
N GLU A 104 -2.60 22.03 6.70
CA GLU A 104 -2.64 23.20 7.56
C GLU A 104 -2.62 22.78 9.05
N ASP A 105 -3.41 21.77 9.42
CA ASP A 105 -3.44 21.21 10.77
C ASP A 105 -2.07 20.66 11.19
N ILE A 106 -1.41 19.90 10.32
CA ILE A 106 -0.05 19.38 10.57
C ILE A 106 0.95 20.53 10.78
N LYS A 107 0.84 21.60 10.00
CA LYS A 107 1.72 22.76 10.14
C LYS A 107 1.48 23.47 11.48
N PHE A 108 0.22 23.66 11.85
CA PHE A 108 -0.16 24.27 13.12
C PHE A 108 0.35 23.45 14.31
N LEU A 109 0.06 22.15 14.33
CA LEU A 109 0.49 21.24 15.40
C LEU A 109 2.02 21.17 15.54
N ASN A 110 2.77 21.25 14.44
CA ASN A 110 4.22 21.28 14.51
C ASN A 110 4.76 22.56 15.17
N GLU A 111 4.15 23.71 14.88
CA GLU A 111 4.56 24.97 15.51
C GLU A 111 4.20 24.98 17.01
N GLU A 112 3.00 24.51 17.37
CA GLU A 112 2.58 24.37 18.76
C GLU A 112 3.51 23.42 19.55
N ASN A 113 3.85 22.26 18.98
CA ASN A 113 4.80 21.32 19.60
C ASN A 113 6.18 21.96 19.81
N LYS A 114 6.64 22.80 18.88
CA LYS A 114 7.91 23.50 19.02
C LYS A 114 7.88 24.47 20.20
N ILE A 115 6.81 25.27 20.33
CA ILE A 115 6.62 26.21 21.44
C ILE A 115 6.61 25.45 22.78
N LEU A 116 5.79 24.40 22.88
CA LEU A 116 5.69 23.58 24.10
C LEU A 116 7.03 22.94 24.48
N ASN A 117 7.83 22.53 23.50
CA ASN A 117 9.14 21.97 23.76
C ASN A 117 10.14 23.02 24.30
N GLU A 118 10.08 24.25 23.79
CA GLU A 118 10.87 25.37 24.31
C GLU A 118 10.46 25.75 25.74
N GLU A 119 9.15 25.80 26.01
CA GLU A 119 8.61 26.05 27.35
C GLU A 119 9.01 24.96 28.36
N ASN A 120 8.90 23.69 27.97
CA ASN A 120 9.32 22.57 28.81
C ASN A 120 10.80 22.62 29.15
N LYS A 121 11.65 22.98 28.18
CA LYS A 121 13.08 23.17 28.41
C LYS A 121 13.34 24.28 29.43
N SER A 122 12.70 25.43 29.25
CA SER A 122 12.81 26.58 30.16
C SER A 122 12.34 26.24 31.58
N LEU A 123 11.21 25.54 31.71
CA LEU A 123 10.71 25.07 33.00
C LEU A 123 11.67 24.10 33.68
N ASN A 124 12.26 23.19 32.92
CA ASN A 124 13.22 22.23 33.46
C ASN A 124 14.50 22.93 33.96
N ASP A 125 15.00 23.93 33.22
CA ASP A 125 16.13 24.75 33.64
C ASP A 125 15.82 25.52 34.93
N ARG A 126 14.62 26.10 35.05
CA ARG A 126 14.16 26.78 36.28
C ARG A 126 14.06 25.82 37.46
N LEU A 127 13.48 24.65 37.25
CA LEU A 127 13.36 23.63 38.29
C LEU A 127 14.74 23.19 38.78
N PHE A 128 15.70 23.01 37.87
CA PHE A 128 17.07 22.65 38.23
C PHE A 128 17.74 23.72 39.11
N MET A 129 17.52 25.01 38.79
CA MET A 129 18.02 26.12 39.61
C MET A 129 17.39 26.15 41.00
N ASP A 130 16.06 26.01 41.10
CA ASP A 130 15.33 26.03 42.38
C ASP A 130 15.75 24.87 43.29
N VAL A 131 15.91 23.65 42.72
CA VAL A 131 16.39 22.48 43.46
C VAL A 131 17.81 22.69 43.98
N SER A 132 18.69 23.24 43.15
CA SER A 132 20.08 23.54 43.52
C SER A 132 20.17 24.59 44.63
N GLU A 133 19.37 25.66 44.54
CA GLU A 133 19.31 26.70 45.56
C GLU A 133 18.79 26.16 46.89
N ASN A 134 17.72 25.34 46.86
CA ASN A 134 17.17 24.70 48.05
C ASN A 134 18.20 23.74 48.69
N HIS A 135 18.94 22.97 47.90
CA HIS A 135 20.02 22.13 48.40
C HIS A 135 21.15 22.94 49.08
N MET A 136 21.54 24.08 48.48
CA MET A 136 22.52 24.98 49.07
C MET A 136 22.02 25.61 50.38
N LYS A 137 20.75 26.04 50.45
CA LYS A 137 20.15 26.56 51.69
C LYS A 137 20.10 25.49 52.79
N LYS A 138 19.69 24.26 52.45
CA LYS A 138 19.64 23.12 53.38
C LYS A 138 21.02 22.76 53.93
N SER A 139 22.04 22.67 53.08
CA SER A 139 23.42 22.38 53.51
C SER A 139 24.01 23.47 54.40
N LYS A 140 23.77 24.76 54.10
CA LYS A 140 24.15 25.88 54.98
C LYS A 140 23.46 25.79 56.34
N LEU A 141 22.17 25.49 56.38
CA LEU A 141 21.41 25.34 57.64
C LEU A 141 21.99 24.22 58.51
N LEU A 142 22.28 23.06 57.92
CA LEU A 142 22.89 21.91 58.60
C LEU A 142 24.30 22.24 59.13
N SER A 143 25.07 23.08 58.42
CA SER A 143 26.40 23.51 58.89
C SER A 143 26.37 24.48 60.07
N PHE A 144 25.28 25.24 60.23
CA PHE A 144 25.13 26.22 61.31
C PHE A 144 24.56 25.62 62.60
N CYS A 145 23.74 24.56 62.50
CA CYS A 145 23.17 23.88 63.67
C CYS A 145 23.08 22.35 63.43
N PRO A 146 24.13 21.58 63.77
CA PRO A 146 24.19 20.13 63.49
C PRO A 146 23.10 19.31 64.18
N THR A 147 22.52 19.83 65.26
CA THR A 147 21.48 19.17 66.07
C THR A 147 20.15 18.98 65.34
N PHE A 148 19.89 19.73 64.26
CA PHE A 148 18.67 19.58 63.45
C PHE A 148 18.69 18.39 62.47
N ALA A 149 19.81 17.67 62.34
CA ALA A 149 19.94 16.53 61.42
C ALA A 149 19.00 15.35 61.75
N HIS A 150 18.47 15.28 62.98
CA HIS A 150 17.56 14.21 63.42
C HIS A 150 16.06 14.51 63.19
N LEU A 151 15.71 15.70 62.69
CA LEU A 151 14.31 16.16 62.54
C LEU A 151 13.77 16.22 61.10
N LEU A 152 14.57 15.84 60.09
CA LEU A 152 14.21 15.80 58.66
C LEU A 152 14.35 14.38 58.11
#